data_AF-A0A068RGD5-F1
#
_entry.id   AF-A0A068RGD5-F1
#
_cell.length_a   1.000
_cell.length_b   1.000
_cell.length_c   1.000
_cell.angle_alpha   90.00
_cell.angle_beta   90.00
_cell.angle_gamma   90.00
#
_symmetry.space_group_name_H-M   'P 1'
#
loop_
_entity.id
_entity.type
_entity.pdbx_description
1 polymer ?
#
loop_
_entity_poly.entity_id
_entity_poly.type
_entity_poly.pdbx_seq_one_letter_code
_entity_poly.pdbx_strand_id
1 'polypeptide(L)'
;MFLSKVLSATASRSTTALRFHSTATGSTSPFLKDFITSEDKGPVETAIESKLIEALDPSTLHIVNESHMHAHHAAMKGNTNKETHFRITLISEKFAGQTLMQRHRSVYKLLKDELEQGVHALTLRTKTQSEIEKK
;
A
#
# COMPACT_ATOMS: atom_id res chain seq x y z
N MET A 1 43.22 -5.29 -25.67
CA MET A 1 43.52 -4.74 -27.00
C MET A 1 43.48 -5.92 -27.95
N PHE A 2 42.48 -6.13 -28.80
CA PHE A 2 42.11 -5.30 -29.95
C PHE A 2 40.60 -5.33 -30.22
N LEU A 3 40.08 -4.15 -30.55
CA LEU A 3 38.83 -3.94 -31.27
C LEU A 3 38.86 -4.69 -32.61
N SER A 4 37.70 -5.12 -33.12
CA SER A 4 37.18 -4.69 -34.43
C SER A 4 35.88 -5.41 -34.80
N LYS A 5 34.85 -4.60 -35.05
CA LYS A 5 33.62 -4.93 -35.78
C LYS A 5 33.91 -5.69 -37.07
N VAL A 6 33.05 -6.64 -37.45
CA VAL A 6 32.49 -6.63 -38.81
C VAL A 6 31.03 -7.08 -38.77
N LEU A 7 30.21 -6.17 -39.26
CA LEU A 7 28.79 -6.26 -39.58
C LEU A 7 28.64 -7.06 -40.87
N SER A 8 27.79 -8.09 -40.92
CA SER A 8 27.33 -8.64 -42.19
C SER A 8 25.81 -8.72 -42.20
N ALA A 9 25.28 -7.90 -43.11
CA ALA A 9 23.92 -7.92 -43.59
C ALA A 9 23.61 -9.27 -44.27
N THR A 10 22.34 -9.64 -44.36
CA THR A 10 21.56 -9.47 -45.59
C THR A 10 20.13 -9.97 -45.40
N ALA A 11 19.24 -9.22 -46.03
CA ALA A 11 17.82 -9.22 -45.84
C ALA A 11 17.10 -10.38 -46.55
N SER A 12 15.79 -10.38 -46.29
CA SER A 12 14.73 -10.77 -47.23
C SER A 12 14.31 -12.23 -47.15
N ARG A 13 13.11 -12.44 -46.63
CA ARG A 13 11.96 -12.68 -47.51
C ARG A 13 10.65 -12.77 -46.74
N SER A 14 9.60 -12.60 -47.53
CA SER A 14 8.27 -13.18 -47.38
C SER A 14 7.22 -12.23 -46.78
N THR A 15 6.52 -11.49 -47.65
CA THR A 15 5.20 -11.84 -48.22
C THR A 15 4.06 -11.77 -47.21
N THR A 16 3.26 -10.72 -47.38
CA THR A 16 1.81 -10.77 -47.55
C THR A 16 1.07 -11.83 -46.72
N ALA A 17 0.43 -11.37 -45.65
CA ALA A 17 -0.73 -12.05 -45.08
C ALA A 17 -1.72 -11.01 -44.53
N LEU A 18 -2.71 -10.70 -45.38
CA LEU A 18 -4.12 -10.51 -45.06
C LEU A 18 -4.44 -9.98 -43.66
N ARG A 19 -4.73 -8.67 -43.57
CA ARG A 19 -5.40 -8.12 -42.39
C ARG A 19 -6.89 -8.45 -42.45
N PHE A 20 -7.26 -9.43 -41.64
CA PHE A 20 -8.64 -9.74 -41.29
C PHE A 20 -9.30 -8.55 -40.61
N HIS A 21 -10.48 -8.17 -41.10
CA HIS A 21 -11.41 -7.35 -40.34
C HIS A 21 -11.98 -8.22 -39.23
N SER A 22 -11.60 -7.93 -37.98
CA SER A 22 -12.20 -8.57 -36.81
C SER A 22 -13.03 -7.51 -36.07
N THR A 23 -14.31 -7.50 -36.37
CA THR A 23 -15.33 -6.94 -35.49
C THR A 23 -15.56 -7.95 -34.36
N ALA A 24 -14.97 -7.68 -33.20
CA ALA A 24 -15.31 -8.38 -31.97
C ALA A 24 -15.61 -7.34 -30.89
N THR A 25 -16.90 -7.00 -30.82
CA THR A 25 -17.59 -6.60 -29.60
C THR A 25 -17.23 -7.56 -28.46
N GLY A 26 -16.64 -7.03 -27.40
CA GLY A 26 -16.20 -7.78 -26.24
C GLY A 26 -15.94 -6.83 -25.08
N SER A 27 -17.03 -6.28 -24.53
CA SER A 27 -17.07 -5.64 -23.23
C SER A 27 -16.53 -6.60 -22.17
N THR A 28 -15.32 -6.35 -21.67
CA THR A 28 -14.88 -6.67 -20.32
C THR A 28 -13.75 -5.72 -19.98
N SER A 29 -14.12 -4.59 -19.41
CA SER A 29 -13.22 -3.61 -18.82
C SER A 29 -12.41 -4.26 -17.68
N PRO A 30 -11.07 -4.28 -17.72
CA PRO A 30 -10.25 -4.48 -16.52
C PRO A 30 -9.98 -3.14 -15.80
N PHE A 31 -10.77 -2.10 -16.08
CA PHE A 31 -10.48 -0.69 -15.76
C PHE A 31 -11.10 -0.15 -14.46
N LEU A 32 -11.41 -1.00 -13.48
CA LEU A 32 -11.94 -0.53 -12.18
C LEU A 32 -11.31 -1.27 -11.00
N LYS A 33 -9.99 -1.20 -10.89
CA LYS A 33 -9.28 -1.37 -9.60
C LYS A 33 -8.56 -0.11 -9.13
N ASP A 34 -8.60 0.98 -9.92
CA ASP A 34 -7.89 2.22 -9.61
C ASP A 34 -8.83 3.37 -9.15
N PHE A 35 -10.13 3.09 -9.05
CA PHE A 35 -11.11 4.06 -8.56
C PHE A 35 -11.70 3.56 -7.25
N ILE A 36 -11.07 3.95 -6.13
CA ILE A 36 -11.70 4.53 -4.92
C ILE A 36 -10.56 4.86 -3.92
N THR A 37 -10.42 6.18 -3.65
CA THR A 37 -9.71 6.87 -2.55
C THR A 37 -8.18 6.92 -2.54
N SER A 38 -7.59 7.88 -3.26
CA SER A 38 -6.17 8.25 -3.07
C SER A 38 -5.88 9.70 -3.47
N GLU A 39 -6.34 10.70 -2.70
CA GLU A 39 -5.90 12.10 -2.93
C GLU A 39 -5.57 12.91 -1.65
N ASP A 40 -5.52 12.33 -0.46
CA ASP A 40 -5.14 13.09 0.77
C ASP A 40 -4.37 12.25 1.80
N LYS A 41 -3.53 11.32 1.31
CA LYS A 41 -2.66 10.50 2.17
C LYS A 41 -1.27 11.12 2.25
N GLY A 42 -0.78 11.35 3.46
CA GLY A 42 0.56 11.88 3.72
C GLY A 42 1.69 10.92 3.30
N PRO A 43 2.95 11.40 3.22
CA PRO A 43 4.09 10.55 2.90
C PRO A 43 4.31 9.45 3.95
N VAL A 44 4.10 9.75 5.23
CA VAL A 44 4.22 8.77 6.32
C VAL A 44 3.08 7.75 6.26
N GLU A 45 1.84 8.22 6.00
CA GLU A 45 0.69 7.34 5.85
C GLU A 45 0.87 6.34 4.71
N THR A 46 1.38 6.81 3.57
CA THR A 46 1.65 5.97 2.40
C THR A 46 2.71 4.90 2.71
N ALA A 47 3.78 5.27 3.41
CA ALA A 47 4.82 4.32 3.82
C ALA A 47 4.27 3.24 4.77
N ILE A 48 3.46 3.63 5.76
CA ILE A 48 2.77 2.73 6.67
C ILE A 48 1.87 1.77 5.89
N GLU A 49 1.08 2.31 4.96
CA GLU A 49 0.15 1.55 4.13
C GLU A 49 0.88 0.46 3.34
N SER A 50 1.92 0.83 2.58
CA SER A 50 2.67 -0.12 1.77
C SER A 50 3.27 -1.25 2.61
N LYS A 51 3.91 -0.94 3.73
CA LYS A 51 4.50 -1.96 4.62
C LYS A 51 3.46 -2.92 5.20
N LEU A 52 2.29 -2.40 5.60
CA LEU A 52 1.23 -3.24 6.14
C LEU A 52 0.61 -4.13 5.08
N ILE A 53 0.42 -3.61 3.86
CA ILE A 53 -0.09 -4.40 2.73
C ILE A 53 0.90 -5.53 2.40
N GLU A 54 2.18 -5.21 2.23
CA GLU A 54 3.21 -6.19 1.87
C GLU A 54 3.40 -7.29 2.92
N ALA A 55 3.36 -6.93 4.20
CA ALA A 55 3.66 -7.88 5.28
C ALA A 55 2.45 -8.70 5.76
N LEU A 56 1.24 -8.12 5.74
CA LEU A 56 0.06 -8.69 6.40
C LEU A 56 -1.07 -9.03 5.46
N ASP A 57 -0.99 -8.61 4.19
CA ASP A 57 -2.02 -8.82 3.15
C ASP A 57 -3.45 -8.66 3.71
N PRO A 58 -3.79 -7.48 4.26
CA PRO A 58 -5.05 -7.28 4.93
C PRO A 58 -6.21 -7.22 3.93
N SER A 59 -7.28 -7.95 4.22
CA SER A 59 -8.54 -7.85 3.47
C SER A 59 -9.18 -6.47 3.60
N THR A 60 -8.91 -5.76 4.70
CA THR A 60 -9.33 -4.36 4.86
C THR A 60 -8.28 -3.60 5.67
N LEU A 61 -7.83 -2.49 5.12
CA LEU A 61 -6.89 -1.56 5.76
C LEU A 61 -7.51 -0.16 5.75
N HIS A 62 -7.52 0.47 6.92
CA HIS A 62 -8.02 1.82 7.09
C HIS A 62 -7.07 2.59 8.01
N ILE A 63 -6.44 3.63 7.49
CA ILE A 63 -5.51 4.49 8.21
C ILE A 63 -6.18 5.87 8.35
N VAL A 64 -6.14 6.43 9.55
CA VAL A 64 -6.69 7.75 9.86
C VAL A 64 -5.63 8.54 10.59
N ASN A 65 -5.29 9.72 10.06
CA ASN A 65 -4.45 10.68 10.74
C ASN A 65 -5.28 11.47 11.77
N GLU A 66 -5.08 11.18 13.06
CA GLU A 66 -5.77 11.84 14.18
C GLU A 66 -4.91 12.96 14.81
N SER A 67 -3.79 13.34 14.18
CA SER A 67 -2.85 14.35 14.70
C SER A 67 -3.50 15.72 14.92
N HIS A 68 -4.52 16.07 14.13
CA HIS A 68 -5.27 17.32 14.28
C HIS A 68 -6.03 17.43 15.60
N MET A 69 -6.43 16.31 16.23
CA MET A 69 -7.14 16.32 17.51
C MET A 69 -6.26 16.74 18.69
N HIS A 70 -4.93 16.69 18.52
CA HIS A 70 -3.95 17.04 19.56
C HIS A 70 -3.09 18.27 19.21
N ALA A 71 -3.28 18.84 18.02
CA ALA A 71 -2.58 20.05 17.56
C ALA A 71 -2.90 21.30 18.41
N HIS A 72 -3.98 21.27 19.21
CA HIS A 72 -4.40 22.40 20.05
C HIS A 72 -3.71 22.49 21.42
N HIS A 73 -2.83 21.55 21.78
CA HIS A 73 -2.01 21.68 22.99
C HIS A 73 -0.88 22.68 22.78
N ALA A 74 -0.74 23.64 23.71
CA ALA A 74 0.26 24.71 23.70
C ALA A 74 1.73 24.25 23.56
N ALA A 75 2.02 22.96 23.77
CA ALA A 75 3.33 22.35 23.54
C ALA A 75 3.70 22.17 22.04
N MET A 76 2.75 22.32 21.12
CA MET A 76 2.98 22.27 19.66
C MET A 76 3.33 23.63 19.04
N LYS A 77 3.59 24.66 19.86
CA LYS A 77 4.04 25.98 19.39
C LYS A 77 5.51 25.88 18.94
N GLY A 78 5.73 25.38 17.72
CA GLY A 78 7.05 25.21 17.11
C GLY A 78 7.34 23.81 16.54
N ASN A 79 6.38 22.87 16.60
CA ASN A 79 6.55 21.55 15.98
C ASN A 79 6.02 21.56 14.55
N THR A 80 6.89 21.33 13.57
CA THR A 80 6.56 21.29 12.14
C THR A 80 5.82 19.99 11.75
N ASN A 81 5.90 18.94 12.56
CA ASN A 81 5.33 17.63 12.24
C ASN A 81 3.85 17.54 12.62
N LYS A 82 3.00 17.49 11.58
CA LYS A 82 1.54 17.34 11.67
C LYS A 82 1.08 15.88 11.62
N GLU A 83 2.01 14.92 11.60
CA GLU A 83 1.76 13.48 11.41
C GLU A 83 2.31 12.68 12.60
N THR A 84 1.76 12.92 13.79
CA THR A 84 2.26 12.35 15.05
C THR A 84 1.38 11.24 15.61
N HIS A 85 0.08 11.22 15.26
CA HIS A 85 -0.90 10.27 15.76
C HIS A 85 -1.65 9.62 14.60
N PHE A 86 -1.55 8.30 14.50
CA PHE A 86 -2.30 7.52 13.53
C PHE A 86 -3.15 6.45 14.19
N ARG A 87 -4.33 6.26 13.63
CA ARG A 87 -5.21 5.15 13.96
C ARG A 87 -5.31 4.23 12.77
N ILE A 88 -4.92 2.98 12.98
CA ILE A 88 -4.86 1.95 11.95
C ILE A 88 -5.84 0.85 12.32
N THR A 89 -6.82 0.62 11.46
CA THR A 89 -7.74 -0.52 11.55
C THR A 89 -7.37 -1.50 10.45
N LEU A 90 -7.05 -2.72 10.85
CA LEU A 90 -6.57 -3.76 9.96
C LEU A 90 -7.29 -5.07 10.22
N ILE A 91 -7.74 -5.67 9.13
CA ILE A 91 -8.51 -6.91 9.09
C ILE A 91 -7.73 -7.88 8.24
N SER A 92 -7.24 -8.96 8.84
CA SER A 92 -6.46 -9.98 8.14
C SER A 92 -6.67 -11.35 8.78
N GLU A 93 -6.67 -12.40 7.96
CA GLU A 93 -6.66 -13.78 8.43
C GLU A 93 -5.33 -14.18 9.08
N LYS A 94 -4.24 -13.45 8.81
CA LYS A 94 -2.92 -13.67 9.45
C LYS A 94 -2.94 -13.55 10.97
N PHE A 95 -3.98 -12.89 11.51
CA PHE A 95 -4.19 -12.74 12.94
C PHE A 95 -4.98 -13.88 13.59
N ALA A 96 -5.47 -14.84 12.80
CA ALA A 96 -6.14 -16.02 13.31
C ALA A 96 -5.20 -16.81 14.23
N GLY A 97 -5.68 -17.19 15.41
CA GLY A 97 -4.89 -17.89 16.42
C GLY A 97 -3.84 -17.04 17.17
N GLN A 98 -3.68 -15.75 16.83
CA GLN A 98 -2.79 -14.84 17.56
C GLN A 98 -3.53 -14.06 18.63
N THR A 99 -2.88 -13.85 19.78
CA THR A 99 -3.38 -12.96 20.84
C THR A 99 -3.27 -11.50 20.41
N LEU A 100 -4.11 -10.62 20.95
CA LEU A 100 -4.10 -9.19 20.63
C LEU A 100 -2.72 -8.54 20.82
N MET A 101 -2.00 -8.91 21.88
CA MET A 101 -0.65 -8.40 22.12
C MET A 101 0.34 -8.86 21.03
N GLN A 102 0.24 -10.12 20.57
CA GLN A 102 1.10 -10.62 19.49
C GLN A 102 0.83 -9.89 18.18
N ARG A 103 -0.46 -9.67 17.84
CA ARG A 103 -0.86 -8.89 16.67
C ARG A 103 -0.25 -7.48 16.71
N HIS A 104 -0.41 -6.79 17.84
CA HIS A 104 0.14 -5.44 18.02
C HIS A 104 1.67 -5.44 17.93
N ARG A 105 2.34 -6.39 18.59
CA ARG A 105 3.81 -6.53 18.51
C ARG A 105 4.30 -6.69 17.08
N SER A 106 3.66 -7.54 16.29
CA SER A 106 4.03 -7.75 14.89
C SER A 106 3.92 -6.46 14.09
N VAL A 107 2.82 -5.73 14.23
CA VAL A 107 2.60 -4.45 13.56
C VAL A 107 3.61 -3.39 14.00
N TYR A 108 3.84 -3.23 15.31
CA TYR A 108 4.86 -2.31 15.83
C TYR A 108 6.25 -2.62 15.31
N LYS A 109 6.57 -3.90 15.09
CA LYS A 109 7.86 -4.32 14.54
C LYS A 109 8.04 -3.90 13.08
N LEU A 110 6.96 -3.94 12.30
CA LEU A 110 6.95 -3.52 10.90
C LEU A 110 7.06 -1.99 10.76
N LEU A 111 6.40 -1.26 11.67
CA LEU A 111 6.33 0.21 11.67
C LEU A 111 7.41 0.88 12.53
N LYS A 112 8.44 0.12 12.94
CA LYS A 112 9.49 0.62 13.85
C LYS A 112 10.26 1.79 13.23
N ASP A 113 10.53 1.73 11.94
CA ASP A 113 11.30 2.76 11.24
C ASP A 113 10.50 4.08 11.14
N GLU A 114 9.19 3.98 10.94
CA GLU A 114 8.25 5.12 10.87
C GLU A 114 8.10 5.80 12.24
N LEU A 115 8.07 4.99 13.31
CA LEU A 115 8.08 5.48 14.69
C LEU A 115 9.37 6.26 15.00
N GLU A 116 10.51 5.82 14.47
CA GLU A 116 11.79 6.53 14.60
C GLU A 116 11.82 7.82 13.75
N GLN A 117 11.06 7.88 12.65
CA GLN A 117 11.00 9.03 11.74
C GLN A 117 10.10 10.18 12.23
N GLY A 118 9.26 9.98 13.25
CA GLY A 118 8.51 11.07 13.86
C GLY A 118 7.09 10.75 14.32
N VAL A 119 6.61 9.52 14.13
CA VAL A 119 5.31 9.11 14.65
C VAL A 119 5.40 8.92 16.18
N HIS A 120 4.59 9.67 16.94
CA HIS A 120 4.59 9.59 18.41
C HIS A 120 3.70 8.48 18.97
N ALA A 121 2.53 8.25 18.37
CA ALA A 121 1.59 7.25 18.87
C ALA A 121 0.78 6.58 17.75
N LEU A 122 0.59 5.28 17.88
CA LEU A 122 -0.19 4.45 16.98
C LEU A 122 -1.34 3.76 17.74
N THR A 123 -2.57 4.00 17.30
CA THR A 123 -3.74 3.25 17.78
C THR A 123 -4.02 2.11 16.81
N LEU A 124 -3.79 0.87 17.24
CA LEU A 124 -4.01 -0.32 16.42
C LEU A 124 -5.34 -0.98 16.77
N ARG A 125 -6.14 -1.26 15.74
CA ARG A 125 -7.34 -2.08 15.80
C ARG A 125 -7.17 -3.26 14.86
N THR A 126 -6.71 -4.37 15.44
CA THR A 126 -6.44 -5.60 14.70
C THR A 126 -7.60 -6.57 14.87
N LYS A 127 -8.22 -6.99 13.76
CA LYS A 127 -9.34 -7.95 13.77
C LYS A 127 -9.11 -9.06 12.75
N THR A 128 -9.77 -10.19 12.95
CA THR A 128 -9.86 -11.26 11.95
C THR A 128 -11.18 -11.20 11.19
N GLN A 129 -11.21 -11.75 9.98
CA GLN A 129 -12.43 -11.84 9.18
C GLN A 129 -13.60 -12.48 9.96
N SER A 130 -13.32 -13.58 10.68
CA SER A 130 -14.30 -14.28 11.53
C SER A 130 -14.83 -13.46 12.71
N GLU A 131 -14.10 -12.43 13.16
CA GLU A 131 -14.54 -11.55 14.26
C GLU A 131 -15.52 -10.46 13.78
N ILE A 132 -15.51 -10.15 12.47
CA ILE A 132 -16.38 -9.13 11.87
C ILE A 132 -17.67 -9.75 11.40
N GLU A 133 -17.63 -10.97 10.87
CA GLU A 133 -18.82 -11.72 10.43
C GLU A 133 -19.75 -12.12 11.59
N LYS A 134 -19.24 -12.17 12.83
CA LYS A 134 -20.01 -12.53 14.02
C LYS A 134 -20.72 -11.34 14.69
N LYS A 135 -20.70 -10.16 14.09
CA LYS A 135 -21.23 -8.93 14.70
C LYS A 135 -22.40 -8.38 13.90
#